data_AF-A0A818P1J0-F1
#
_entry.id   AF-A0A818P1J0-F1
#
_cell.length_a   1.000
_cell.length_b   1.000
_cell.length_c   1.000
_cell.angle_alpha   90.00
_cell.angle_beta   90.00
_cell.angle_gamma   90.00
#
_symmetry.space_group_name_H-M   'P 1'
#
loop_
_entity.id
_entity.type
_entity.pdbx_description
1 polymer ?
#
loop_
_entity_poly.entity_id
_entity_poly.type
_entity_poly.pdbx_seq_one_letter_code
_entity_poly.pdbx_strand_id
1 'polypeptide(L)'
;EYGVCLESMWPYDISMVNARPDQQCYQAADDYKITEALKIEIDLYQMKSCLAQGFPFAFGLKLFTSFDKASKSGIVPMPNDDEQSRESHG
;
A
#
# COMPACT_ATOMS: atom_id res chain seq x y z
N GLU A 1 13.41 9.40 -4.98
CA GLU A 1 14.40 10.02 -5.88
C GLU A 1 14.06 9.89 -7.36
N TYR A 2 13.65 8.71 -7.85
CA TYR A 2 13.42 8.49 -9.29
C TYR A 2 11.97 8.60 -9.78
N GLY A 3 10.98 8.63 -8.87
CA GLY A 3 9.56 8.60 -9.23
C GLY A 3 9.11 7.20 -9.67
N VAL A 4 8.02 7.10 -10.44
CA VAL A 4 7.47 5.83 -10.95
C VAL A 4 6.96 5.98 -12.39
N CYS A 5 7.28 5.03 -13.28
CA CYS A 5 6.73 5.03 -14.63
C CYS A 5 5.32 4.44 -14.67
N LEU A 6 4.62 4.60 -15.79
CA LEU A 6 3.33 3.95 -15.99
C LEU A 6 3.49 2.43 -16.07
N GLU A 7 2.47 1.70 -15.59
CA GLU A 7 2.44 0.23 -15.62
C GLU A 7 2.47 -0.33 -17.06
N SER A 8 2.02 0.44 -18.05
CA SER A 8 2.13 0.06 -19.46
C SER A 8 3.57 -0.01 -19.98
N MET A 9 4.52 0.64 -19.31
CA MET A 9 5.95 0.60 -19.65
C MET A 9 6.70 -0.50 -18.91
N TRP A 10 6.33 -0.76 -17.66
CA TRP A 10 6.90 -1.80 -16.82
C TRP A 10 5.79 -2.52 -16.05
N PRO A 11 5.10 -3.47 -16.70
CA PRO A 11 3.94 -4.13 -16.12
C PRO A 11 4.33 -5.01 -14.94
N TYR A 12 3.38 -5.26 -14.05
CA TYR A 12 3.58 -6.20 -12.97
C TYR A 12 3.77 -7.62 -13.50
N ASP A 13 5.00 -8.12 -13.42
CA ASP A 13 5.38 -9.50 -13.70
C ASP A 13 6.28 -9.99 -12.56
N ILE A 14 5.83 -11.03 -11.85
CA ILE A 14 6.53 -11.62 -10.70
C ILE A 14 7.93 -12.09 -11.09
N SER A 15 8.12 -12.56 -12.33
CA SER A 15 9.44 -13.00 -12.81
C SER A 15 10.44 -11.85 -12.98
N MET A 16 9.94 -10.61 -13.06
CA MET A 16 10.73 -9.41 -13.32
C MET A 16 10.97 -8.55 -12.08
N VAL A 17 10.50 -8.94 -10.89
CA VAL A 17 10.64 -8.12 -9.66
C VAL A 17 12.11 -7.84 -9.27
N ASN A 18 13.02 -8.72 -9.67
CA ASN A 18 14.46 -8.56 -9.47
C ASN A 18 15.19 -8.10 -10.74
N ALA A 19 14.46 -7.91 -11.85
CA ALA A 19 15.01 -7.39 -13.09
C ALA A 19 15.04 -5.86 -13.04
N ARG A 20 16.13 -5.29 -13.55
CA ARG A 20 16.25 -3.84 -13.66
C ARG A 20 15.38 -3.32 -14.80
N PRO A 21 14.53 -2.29 -14.57
CA PRO A 21 13.80 -1.63 -15.65
C PRO A 21 14.70 -0.97 -16.68
N ASP A 22 14.19 -0.82 -17.90
CA ASP A 22 14.90 -0.12 -18.96
C ASP A 22 15.06 1.37 -18.66
N GLN A 23 16.07 2.01 -19.27
CA GLN A 23 16.36 3.43 -19.05
C GLN A 23 15.17 4.36 -19.36
N GLN A 24 14.35 4.00 -20.34
CA GLN A 24 13.13 4.75 -20.69
C GLN A 24 12.12 4.78 -19.54
N CYS A 25 12.04 3.73 -18.72
CA CYS A 25 11.19 3.71 -17.54
C CYS A 25 11.66 4.76 -16.51
N TYR A 26 12.97 4.85 -16.27
CA TYR A 26 13.52 5.86 -15.36
C TYR A 26 13.34 7.29 -15.87
N GLN A 27 13.40 7.51 -17.18
CA GLN A 27 13.14 8.82 -17.78
C GLN A 27 11.67 9.23 -17.62
N ALA A 28 10.74 8.32 -17.91
CA ALA A 28 9.31 8.58 -17.73
C ALA A 28 8.91 8.72 -16.25
N ALA A 29 9.61 8.04 -15.35
CA ALA A 29 9.38 8.14 -13.91
C ALA A 29 9.68 9.54 -13.34
N ASP A 30 10.51 10.33 -14.02
CA ASP A 30 10.93 11.66 -13.57
C ASP A 30 9.75 12.62 -13.38
N ASP A 31 8.73 12.48 -14.24
CA ASP A 31 7.49 13.25 -14.23
C ASP A 31 6.57 12.93 -13.03
N TYR A 32 6.82 11.81 -12.32
CA TYR A 32 5.97 11.29 -11.24
C TYR A 32 6.72 11.18 -9.91
N LYS A 33 7.62 12.13 -9.63
CA LYS A 33 8.28 12.23 -8.32
C LYS A 33 7.35 12.86 -7.28
N ILE A 34 7.32 12.26 -6.11
CA ILE A 34 6.78 12.93 -4.92
C ILE A 34 7.78 13.99 -4.45
N THR A 35 7.26 15.16 -4.07
CA THR A 35 8.05 16.26 -3.51
C THR A 35 8.10 16.22 -1.99
N GLU A 36 7.05 15.69 -1.36
CA GLU A 36 6.89 15.61 0.07
C GLU A 36 6.15 14.33 0.46
N ALA A 37 6.47 13.81 1.64
CA ALA A 37 5.73 12.74 2.29
C ALA A 37 5.46 13.16 3.73
N LEU A 38 4.20 13.02 4.15
CA LEU A 38 3.76 13.40 5.49
C LEU A 38 3.40 12.15 6.28
N LYS A 39 3.79 12.14 7.55
CA LYS A 39 3.39 11.09 8.51
C LYS A 39 2.15 11.53 9.26
N ILE A 40 1.20 10.61 9.38
CA ILE A 40 0.03 10.76 10.26
C ILE A 40 0.30 9.91 11.50
N GLU A 41 0.00 10.44 12.68
CA GLU A 41 0.08 9.65 13.89
C GLU A 41 -1.04 8.60 13.95
N ILE A 42 -0.83 7.53 14.72
CA ILE A 42 -1.83 6.48 14.92
C ILE A 42 -2.89 6.99 15.91
N ASP A 43 -3.64 7.99 15.44
CA ASP A 43 -4.73 8.65 16.14
C ASP A 43 -5.96 8.70 15.22
N LEU A 44 -7.09 8.21 15.72
CA LEU A 44 -8.29 8.04 14.92
C LEU A 44 -8.83 9.39 14.39
N TYR A 45 -8.68 10.46 15.15
CA TYR A 45 -9.16 11.78 14.74
C TYR A 45 -8.29 12.35 13.62
N GLN A 46 -6.97 12.25 13.74
CA GLN A 46 -6.04 12.67 12.69
C GLN A 46 -6.25 11.88 11.39
N MET A 47 -6.37 10.56 11.48
CA MET A 47 -6.64 9.70 10.32
C MET A 47 -7.95 10.09 9.61
N LYS A 48 -9.04 10.31 10.37
CA LYS A 48 -10.33 10.75 9.80
C LYS A 48 -10.23 12.14 9.16
N SER A 49 -9.55 13.07 9.83
CA SER A 49 -9.37 14.44 9.34
C SER A 49 -8.57 14.49 8.04
N CYS A 50 -7.53 13.67 7.91
CA CYS A 50 -6.73 13.55 6.68
C CYS A 50 -7.60 13.10 5.49
N LEU A 51 -8.41 12.04 5.69
CA LEU A 51 -9.35 11.58 4.66
C LEU A 51 -10.43 12.63 4.34
N ALA A 52 -10.97 13.30 5.34
CA ALA A 52 -11.99 14.34 5.14
C ALA A 52 -11.47 15.54 4.33
N GLN A 53 -10.16 15.80 4.39
CA GLN A 53 -9.48 16.81 3.57
C GLN A 53 -9.17 16.33 2.14
N GLY A 54 -9.46 15.05 1.82
CA GLY A 54 -9.27 14.48 0.48
C GLY A 54 -7.91 13.84 0.26
N PHE A 55 -7.11 13.62 1.32
CA PHE A 55 -5.79 13.03 1.22
C PHE A 55 -5.83 11.54 1.63
N PRO A 56 -5.68 10.59 0.69
CA PRO A 56 -5.48 9.19 1.03
C PRO A 56 -4.09 8.99 1.66
N PHE A 57 -3.94 7.96 2.47
CA PHE A 57 -2.67 7.59 3.09
C PHE A 57 -2.48 6.08 3.13
N ALA A 58 -1.22 5.64 3.14
CA ALA A 58 -0.85 4.25 3.31
C ALA A 58 -0.56 3.94 4.79
N PHE A 59 -0.88 2.73 5.23
CA PHE A 59 -0.56 2.23 6.57
C PHE A 59 -0.38 0.71 6.55
N GLY A 60 0.33 0.19 7.54
CA GLY A 60 0.44 -1.26 7.77
C GLY A 60 -0.53 -1.71 8.84
N LEU A 61 -1.14 -2.89 8.66
CA LEU A 61 -1.92 -3.57 9.69
C LEU A 61 -1.43 -5.00 9.85
N LYS A 62 -1.49 -5.55 11.07
CA LYS A 62 -1.28 -6.98 11.27
C LYS A 62 -2.48 -7.75 10.74
N LEU A 63 -2.24 -8.74 9.89
CA LEU A 63 -3.31 -9.61 9.40
C LEU A 63 -3.43 -10.84 10.30
N PHE A 64 -4.64 -11.37 10.38
CA PHE A 64 -4.99 -12.59 11.11
C PHE A 64 -5.84 -13.50 10.22
N THR A 65 -5.99 -14.76 10.57
CA THR A 65 -6.78 -15.73 9.76
C THR A 65 -8.23 -15.28 9.59
N SER A 66 -8.80 -14.58 10.59
CA SER A 66 -10.12 -13.98 10.51
C SER A 66 -10.28 -12.93 9.40
N PHE A 67 -9.20 -12.27 8.96
CA PHE A 67 -9.24 -11.24 7.92
C PHE A 67 -9.91 -11.74 6.63
N ASP A 68 -9.63 -12.97 6.23
CA ASP A 68 -10.12 -13.54 4.97
C ASP A 68 -11.66 -13.71 4.95
N LYS A 69 -12.32 -13.67 6.12
CA LYS A 69 -13.79 -13.68 6.23
C LYS A 69 -14.43 -12.42 5.64
N ALA A 70 -13.67 -11.32 5.54
CA ALA A 70 -14.13 -10.09 4.92
C ALA A 70 -14.52 -10.27 3.45
N SER A 71 -13.98 -11.29 2.76
CA SER A 71 -14.35 -11.61 1.37
C SER A 71 -15.84 -11.87 1.15
N LYS A 72 -16.59 -12.25 2.21
CA LYS A 72 -18.03 -12.54 2.13
C LYS A 72 -18.92 -11.35 2.45
N SER A 73 -18.49 -10.46 3.35
CA SER A 73 -19.33 -9.38 3.91
C SER A 73 -18.81 -7.97 3.62
N GLY A 74 -17.55 -7.84 3.17
CA GLY A 74 -16.83 -6.57 3.10
C GLY A 74 -16.38 -6.01 4.45
N ILE A 75 -16.72 -6.68 5.57
CA ILE A 75 -16.40 -6.21 6.93
C ILE A 75 -15.24 -7.06 7.46
N VAL A 76 -14.12 -6.41 7.76
CA VAL A 76 -12.96 -7.05 8.40
C VAL A 76 -13.29 -7.30 9.88
N PRO A 77 -13.32 -8.56 10.34
CA PRO A 77 -13.54 -8.85 11.75
C PRO A 77 -12.30 -8.50 12.58
N MET A 78 -12.53 -8.11 13.84
CA MET A 78 -11.45 -8.01 14.81
C MET A 78 -10.90 -9.42 15.12
N PRO A 79 -9.56 -9.59 15.21
CA PRO A 79 -8.97 -10.84 15.65
C PRO A 79 -9.36 -11.13 17.11
N ASN A 80 -9.43 -12.42 17.45
CA ASN A 80 -9.54 -12.85 18.85
C ASN A 80 -8.16 -13.08 19.47
N ASP A 81 -8.11 -13.18 20.80
CA ASP A 81 -6.86 -13.27 21.57
C ASP A 81 -6.04 -14.55 21.28
N ASP A 82 -6.68 -15.60 20.78
CA ASP A 82 -6.05 -16.88 20.43
C ASP A 82 -5.51 -16.91 18.98
N GLU A 83 -5.84 -15.91 18.16
CA GLU A 83 -5.38 -15.84 16.77
C GLU A 83 -3.92 -15.34 16.70
N GLN A 84 -3.09 -16.11 16.00
CA GLN A 84 -1.74 -15.69 15.67
C GLN A 84 -1.76 -14.75 14.46
N SER A 85 -0.94 -13.70 14.53
CA SER A 85 -0.72 -12.82 13.39
C SER A 85 -0.08 -13.59 12.25
N ARG A 86 -0.53 -13.32 11.02
CA ARG A 86 0.08 -13.86 9.80
C ARG A 86 1.47 -13.29 9.60
N GLU A 87 2.35 -14.11 9.05
CA GLU A 87 3.71 -13.71 8.69
C GLU A 87 3.76 -12.94 7.36
N SER A 88 2.74 -13.07 6.52
CA SER A 88 2.66 -12.41 5.21
C SER A 88 1.42 -11.52 5.08
N HIS A 89 1.62 -10.41 4.36
CA HIS A 89 0.54 -9.67 3.73
C HIS A 89 0.24 -10.33 2.37
N GLY A 90 -1.04 -10.32 1.97
CA GLY A 90 -1.48 -10.85 0.67
C GLY A 90 -0.99 -10.01 -0.49
#